data_AF-K1SLK3-F1
#
_entry.id   AF-K1SLK3-F1
#
_cell.length_a   1.000
_cell.length_b   1.000
_cell.length_c   1.000
_cell.angle_alpha   90.00
_cell.angle_beta   90.00
_cell.angle_gamma   90.00
#
_symmetry.space_group_name_H-M   'P 1'
#
loop_
_entity.id
_entity.type
_entity.pdbx_description
1 polymer ?
#
loop_
_entity_poly.entity_id
_entity_poly.type
_entity_poly.pdbx_seq_one_letter_code
_entity_poly.pdbx_strand_id
1 'polypeptide(L)'
;MIMMTFYLESKYGEPWVTDSTLNYTVEQLQEGLEWIQSLEDNHVMPDLKTMNAAGDKTITDGQAWITGKYAGIFTWDSSALSASQNLPDDAEYVVGDEIKWGEAANGGFAKVSMGMAITQSCEHPVEAAALINFILNEKEGASIMGTQCGMVCSKA
;
A
#
# COMPACT_ATOMS: atom_id res chain seq x y z
N MET A 1 -4.06 3.02 9.89
CA MET A 1 -2.67 3.18 10.40
C MET A 1 -1.74 3.84 9.41
N ILE A 2 -1.54 3.33 8.18
CA ILE A 2 -0.63 3.95 7.19
C ILE A 2 -0.91 5.44 6.92
N MET A 3 -2.20 5.80 6.81
CA MET A 3 -2.61 7.18 6.54
C MET A 3 -2.22 8.14 7.67
N MET A 4 -2.33 7.70 8.93
CA MET A 4 -1.90 8.45 10.12
C MET A 4 -0.38 8.63 10.12
N THR A 5 0.37 7.57 9.80
CA THR A 5 1.83 7.65 9.68
C THR A 5 2.23 8.70 8.65
N PHE A 6 1.64 8.69 7.46
CA PHE A 6 1.99 9.63 6.40
C PHE A 6 1.52 11.07 6.74
N TYR A 7 0.39 11.23 7.43
CA TYR A 7 -0.04 12.53 7.96
C TYR A 7 1.01 13.12 8.90
N LEU A 8 1.46 12.34 9.90
CA LEU A 8 2.47 12.78 10.87
C LEU A 8 3.82 13.06 10.19
N GLU A 9 4.27 12.19 9.27
CA GLU A 9 5.51 12.40 8.51
C GLU A 9 5.43 13.68 7.67
N SER A 10 4.28 13.95 7.04
CA SER A 10 4.08 15.17 6.26
C SER A 10 4.14 16.43 7.13
N LYS A 11 3.68 16.33 8.37
CA LYS A 11 3.59 17.45 9.31
C LYS A 11 4.91 17.74 10.03
N TYR A 12 5.64 16.71 10.43
CA TYR A 12 6.86 16.84 11.23
C TYR A 12 8.15 16.64 10.43
N GLY A 13 8.08 16.08 9.22
CA GLY A 13 9.23 15.93 8.33
C GLY A 13 10.26 14.88 8.78
N GLU A 14 9.90 14.01 9.72
CA GLU A 14 10.73 12.92 10.23
C GLU A 14 10.02 11.58 10.07
N PRO A 15 10.74 10.48 9.78
CA PRO A 15 10.12 9.15 9.67
C PRO A 15 9.54 8.74 11.03
N TRP A 16 8.48 7.91 11.03
CA TRP A 16 7.89 7.48 12.31
C TRP A 16 8.84 6.66 13.20
N VAL A 17 9.79 5.92 12.61
CA VAL A 17 10.77 5.09 13.31
C VAL A 17 12.15 5.21 12.67
N THR A 18 13.19 5.34 13.51
CA THR A 18 14.61 5.23 13.14
C THR A 18 15.29 4.20 14.02
N ASP A 19 16.02 3.24 13.46
CA ASP A 19 16.75 2.21 14.21
C ASP A 19 15.89 1.51 15.29
N SER A 20 14.67 1.14 14.93
CA SER A 20 13.66 0.52 15.82
C SER A 20 13.22 1.41 17.00
N THR A 21 13.51 2.70 16.95
CA THR A 21 13.09 3.70 17.95
C THR A 21 12.04 4.60 17.34
N LEU A 22 10.91 4.77 18.03
CA LEU A 22 9.87 5.71 17.63
C LEU A 22 10.38 7.15 17.77
N ASN A 23 10.20 7.97 16.73
CA ASN A 23 10.64 9.36 16.75
C ASN A 23 9.61 10.32 17.34
N TYR A 24 8.33 9.92 17.37
CA TYR A 24 7.24 10.79 17.82
C TYR A 24 7.06 10.80 19.34
N THR A 25 6.74 11.98 19.88
CA THR A 25 6.29 12.15 21.26
C THR A 25 4.87 11.61 21.45
N VAL A 26 4.46 11.46 22.71
CA VAL A 26 3.09 11.06 23.05
C VAL A 26 2.07 12.05 22.49
N GLU A 27 2.37 13.35 22.54
CA GLU A 27 1.50 14.41 22.04
C GLU A 27 1.35 14.35 20.52
N GLN A 28 2.43 14.08 19.77
CA GLN A 28 2.38 13.92 18.32
C GLN A 28 1.57 12.67 17.92
N LEU A 29 1.72 11.57 18.66
CA LEU A 29 0.89 10.38 18.45
C LEU A 29 -0.58 10.63 18.77
N GLN A 30 -0.88 11.33 19.85
CA GLN A 30 -2.25 11.72 20.20
C GLN A 30 -2.87 12.57 19.10
N GLU A 31 -2.13 13.52 18.56
CA GLU A 31 -2.59 14.34 17.43
C GLU A 31 -2.92 13.48 16.20
N GLY A 32 -2.08 12.50 15.86
CA GLY A 32 -2.35 11.57 14.77
C GLY A 32 -3.62 10.73 14.99
N LEU A 33 -3.86 10.31 16.23
CA LEU A 33 -5.06 9.56 16.61
C LEU A 33 -6.32 10.44 16.57
N GLU A 34 -6.24 11.68 17.03
CA GLU A 34 -7.34 12.66 16.92
C GLU A 34 -7.64 12.99 15.45
N TRP A 35 -6.60 13.09 14.61
CA TRP A 35 -6.75 13.32 13.19
C TRP A 35 -7.46 12.16 12.48
N ILE A 36 -7.02 10.90 12.68
CA ILE A 36 -7.69 9.75 12.04
C ILE A 36 -9.12 9.59 12.56
N GLN A 37 -9.37 9.85 13.85
CA GLN A 37 -10.73 9.87 14.41
C GLN A 37 -11.59 10.93 13.73
N SER A 38 -11.05 12.12 13.47
CA SER A 38 -11.80 13.18 12.79
C SER A 38 -12.25 12.76 11.38
N LEU A 39 -11.52 11.89 10.69
CA LEU A 39 -11.94 11.37 9.39
C LEU A 39 -13.11 10.40 9.49
N GLU A 40 -13.15 9.59 10.56
CA GLU A 40 -14.30 8.73 10.86
C GLU A 40 -15.52 9.58 11.23
N ASP A 41 -15.35 10.56 12.13
CA ASP A 41 -16.42 11.43 12.62
C ASP A 41 -17.03 12.28 11.49
N ASN A 42 -16.21 12.69 10.52
CA ASN A 42 -16.66 13.44 9.34
C ASN A 42 -17.08 12.53 8.17
N HIS A 43 -17.22 11.22 8.37
CA HIS A 43 -17.63 10.25 7.34
C HIS A 43 -16.73 10.22 6.09
N VAL A 44 -15.45 10.59 6.21
CA VAL A 44 -14.45 10.48 5.13
C VAL A 44 -14.05 9.03 4.91
N MET A 45 -13.97 8.25 5.99
CA MET A 45 -13.70 6.81 5.95
C MET A 45 -14.59 6.07 6.96
N PRO A 46 -14.86 4.76 6.77
CA PRO A 46 -15.59 3.98 7.75
C PRO A 46 -14.78 3.80 9.04
N ASP A 47 -15.47 3.77 10.17
CA ASP A 47 -14.86 3.41 11.45
C ASP A 47 -14.50 1.92 11.53
N LEU A 48 -13.59 1.57 12.44
CA LEU A 48 -13.16 0.18 12.64
C LEU A 48 -14.32 -0.77 12.98
N LYS A 49 -15.35 -0.29 13.69
CA LYS A 49 -16.50 -1.12 14.06
C LYS A 49 -17.31 -1.51 12.83
N THR A 50 -17.55 -0.57 11.93
CA THR A 50 -18.26 -0.74 10.67
C THR A 50 -17.50 -1.65 9.75
N MET A 51 -16.18 -1.45 9.62
CA MET A 51 -15.31 -2.34 8.84
C MET A 51 -15.34 -3.78 9.37
N ASN A 52 -15.19 -3.97 10.68
CA ASN A 52 -15.20 -5.30 11.29
C ASN A 52 -16.57 -6.00 11.18
N ALA A 53 -17.66 -5.23 11.25
CA ALA A 53 -19.02 -5.78 11.10
C ALA A 53 -19.32 -6.24 9.67
N ALA A 54 -18.67 -5.67 8.66
CA ALA A 54 -18.81 -6.11 7.27
C ALA A 54 -18.24 -7.53 7.05
N GLY A 55 -17.22 -7.91 7.83
CA GLY A 55 -16.64 -9.26 7.78
C GLY A 55 -15.83 -9.56 6.51
N ASP A 56 -15.51 -8.53 5.72
CA ASP A 56 -14.75 -8.67 4.49
C ASP A 56 -13.28 -9.02 4.79
N LYS A 57 -12.70 -9.93 4.00
CA LYS A 57 -11.29 -10.31 4.13
C LYS A 57 -10.36 -9.12 3.86
N THR A 58 -10.70 -8.35 2.84
CA THR A 58 -10.08 -7.06 2.50
C THR A 58 -11.17 -6.09 2.09
N ILE A 59 -10.92 -4.78 2.22
CA ILE A 59 -11.92 -3.75 1.87
C ILE A 59 -12.37 -3.87 0.40
N THR A 60 -11.48 -4.33 -0.50
CA THR A 60 -11.70 -4.45 -1.95
C THR A 60 -12.47 -5.71 -2.35
N ASP A 61 -12.67 -6.65 -1.43
CA ASP A 61 -13.54 -7.82 -1.64
C ASP A 61 -14.99 -7.54 -1.20
N GLY A 62 -15.20 -6.43 -0.47
CA GLY A 62 -16.48 -6.11 0.15
C GLY A 62 -17.48 -5.46 -0.79
N GLN A 63 -18.77 -5.70 -0.52
CA GLN A 63 -19.86 -5.11 -1.32
C GLN A 63 -19.84 -3.58 -1.32
N ALA A 64 -19.38 -2.95 -0.23
CA ALA A 64 -19.26 -1.49 -0.17
C ALA A 64 -18.25 -0.95 -1.19
N TRP A 65 -17.15 -1.66 -1.47
CA TRP A 65 -16.22 -1.30 -2.53
C TRP A 65 -16.79 -1.60 -3.91
N ILE A 66 -17.27 -2.83 -4.13
CA ILE A 66 -17.76 -3.32 -5.42
C ILE A 66 -18.90 -2.44 -5.96
N THR A 67 -19.75 -1.94 -5.08
CA THR A 67 -20.89 -1.07 -5.44
C THR A 67 -20.56 0.43 -5.44
N GLY A 68 -19.31 0.80 -5.22
CA GLY A 68 -18.87 2.20 -5.20
C GLY A 68 -19.29 3.00 -3.96
N LYS A 69 -19.85 2.37 -2.93
CA LYS A 69 -20.14 3.03 -1.63
C LYS A 69 -18.86 3.51 -0.97
N TYR A 70 -17.77 2.76 -1.07
CA TYR A 70 -16.42 3.23 -0.80
C TYR A 70 -15.80 3.68 -2.11
N ALA A 71 -15.69 4.99 -2.29
CA ALA A 71 -15.29 5.61 -3.55
C ALA A 71 -13.77 5.71 -3.76
N GLY A 72 -12.96 5.20 -2.82
CA GLY A 72 -11.52 5.27 -2.91
C GLY A 72 -10.82 4.42 -1.84
N ILE A 73 -9.54 4.14 -2.07
CA ILE A 73 -8.68 3.41 -1.16
C ILE A 73 -7.28 4.05 -1.15
N PHE A 74 -6.73 4.25 0.04
CA PHE A 74 -5.35 4.66 0.23
C PHE A 74 -4.48 3.40 0.38
N THR A 75 -3.77 3.02 -0.68
CA THR A 75 -3.01 1.75 -0.75
C THR A 75 -1.74 1.90 -1.59
N TRP A 76 -0.92 0.85 -1.60
CA TRP A 76 0.30 0.76 -2.40
C TRP A 76 -0.03 0.62 -3.89
N ASP A 77 0.76 1.25 -4.76
CA ASP A 77 0.61 1.15 -6.22
C ASP A 77 0.68 -0.30 -6.72
N SER A 78 1.50 -1.13 -6.05
CA SER A 78 1.62 -2.56 -6.35
C SER A 78 0.32 -3.35 -6.14
N SER A 79 -0.69 -2.76 -5.49
CA SER A 79 -2.00 -3.36 -5.24
C SER A 79 -3.10 -2.82 -6.16
N ALA A 80 -2.77 -1.99 -7.16
CA ALA A 80 -3.76 -1.40 -8.06
C ALA A 80 -4.63 -2.46 -8.76
N LEU A 81 -4.02 -3.50 -9.31
CA LEU A 81 -4.75 -4.59 -9.98
C LEU A 81 -5.68 -5.33 -9.01
N SER A 82 -5.18 -5.71 -7.83
CA SER A 82 -5.99 -6.40 -6.83
C SER A 82 -7.13 -5.53 -6.28
N ALA A 83 -6.96 -4.21 -6.27
CA ALA A 83 -8.00 -3.27 -5.86
C ALA A 83 -9.08 -3.10 -6.92
N SER A 84 -8.72 -3.15 -8.20
CA SER A 84 -9.68 -2.95 -9.30
C SER A 84 -10.38 -4.23 -9.77
N GLN A 85 -9.81 -5.42 -9.52
CA GLN A 85 -10.28 -6.68 -10.13
C GLN A 85 -11.74 -7.07 -9.80
N ASN A 86 -12.28 -6.57 -8.68
CA ASN A 86 -13.64 -6.87 -8.24
C ASN A 86 -14.64 -5.75 -8.60
N LEU A 87 -14.18 -4.65 -9.19
CA LEU A 87 -15.06 -3.58 -9.63
C LEU A 87 -15.86 -4.03 -10.87
N PRO A 88 -17.07 -3.50 -11.08
CA PRO A 88 -17.84 -3.80 -12.27
C PRO A 88 -17.16 -3.26 -13.53
N ASP A 89 -17.47 -3.84 -14.69
CA ASP A 89 -16.82 -3.53 -15.97
C ASP A 89 -16.94 -2.05 -16.39
N ASP A 90 -17.95 -1.34 -15.88
CA ASP A 90 -18.20 0.08 -16.15
C ASP A 90 -17.62 1.04 -15.11
N ALA A 91 -16.96 0.53 -14.06
CA ALA A 91 -16.30 1.35 -13.06
C ALA A 91 -15.00 1.96 -13.61
N GLU A 92 -14.75 3.21 -13.24
CA GLU A 92 -13.48 3.88 -13.48
C GLU A 92 -12.63 3.87 -12.21
N TYR A 93 -11.44 3.28 -12.29
CA TYR A 93 -10.46 3.27 -11.21
C TYR A 93 -9.24 4.09 -11.63
N VAL A 94 -9.04 5.23 -10.97
CA VAL A 94 -7.99 6.20 -11.30
C VAL A 94 -7.06 6.46 -10.13
N VAL A 95 -5.84 6.90 -10.45
CA VAL A 95 -4.91 7.45 -9.47
C VAL A 95 -5.40 8.85 -9.08
N GLY A 96 -5.66 9.05 -7.79
CA GLY A 96 -6.04 10.36 -7.26
C GLY A 96 -4.84 11.30 -7.13
N ASP A 97 -5.12 12.58 -6.91
CA ASP A 97 -4.10 13.58 -6.62
C ASP A 97 -3.34 13.26 -5.33
N GLU A 98 -2.06 13.61 -5.28
CA GLU A 98 -1.25 13.50 -4.07
C GLU A 98 -1.84 14.37 -2.95
N ILE A 99 -2.18 13.74 -1.83
CA ILE A 99 -2.76 14.42 -0.67
C ILE A 99 -1.64 15.10 0.12
N LYS A 100 -1.70 16.43 0.24
CA LYS A 100 -0.78 17.22 1.07
C LYS A 100 -1.35 17.44 2.45
N TRP A 101 -0.86 16.67 3.42
CA TRP A 101 -1.30 16.76 4.81
C TRP A 101 -0.54 17.77 5.67
N GLY A 102 0.70 18.08 5.30
CA GLY A 102 1.55 19.02 6.02
C GLY A 102 2.49 19.75 5.07
N GLU A 103 3.26 20.68 5.62
CA GLU A 103 4.19 21.52 4.87
C GLU A 103 5.66 21.10 5.02
N ALA A 104 5.97 20.19 5.95
CA ALA A 104 7.35 19.81 6.26
C ALA A 104 7.92 18.79 5.27
N ALA A 105 7.08 17.86 4.79
CA ALA A 105 7.44 16.87 3.79
C ALA A 105 6.21 16.38 3.01
N ASN A 106 6.44 15.75 1.86
CA ASN A 106 5.47 14.83 1.27
C ASN A 106 5.62 13.52 2.05
N GLY A 107 4.81 13.32 3.09
CA GLY A 107 4.94 12.16 3.97
C GLY A 107 4.77 10.83 3.24
N GLY A 108 5.15 9.76 3.92
CA GLY A 108 5.20 8.44 3.32
C GLY A 108 6.60 8.04 2.88
N PHE A 109 6.69 6.80 2.39
CA PHE A 109 7.95 6.18 2.01
C PHE A 109 7.76 5.20 0.87
N ALA A 110 8.81 5.06 0.06
CA ALA A 110 8.92 3.97 -0.91
C ALA A 110 9.51 2.73 -0.23
N LYS A 111 8.97 1.57 -0.54
CA LYS A 111 9.51 0.27 -0.11
C LYS A 111 9.50 -0.72 -1.27
N VAL A 112 10.36 -1.73 -1.18
CA VAL A 112 10.28 -2.89 -2.07
C VAL A 112 8.96 -3.61 -1.78
N SER A 113 8.09 -3.73 -2.79
CA SER A 113 6.79 -4.41 -2.67
C SER A 113 6.97 -5.88 -2.33
N MET A 114 7.88 -6.54 -3.04
CA MET A 114 8.23 -7.95 -2.88
C MET A 114 9.68 -8.19 -3.30
N GLY A 115 10.40 -9.01 -2.53
CA GLY A 115 11.72 -9.52 -2.88
C GLY A 115 11.68 -11.02 -3.12
N MET A 116 12.39 -11.49 -4.15
CA MET A 116 12.63 -12.92 -4.37
C MET A 116 13.95 -13.31 -3.73
N ALA A 117 13.96 -14.37 -2.92
CA ALA A 117 15.14 -14.86 -2.23
C ALA A 117 15.32 -16.36 -2.44
N ILE A 118 16.58 -16.79 -2.53
CA ILE A 118 16.95 -18.20 -2.58
C ILE A 118 17.35 -18.60 -1.17
N THR A 119 16.75 -19.68 -0.66
CA THR A 119 17.09 -20.17 0.67
C THR A 119 18.52 -20.70 0.69
N GLN A 120 19.18 -20.58 1.84
CA GLN A 120 20.53 -21.14 2.03
C GLN A 120 20.57 -22.66 1.85
N SER A 121 19.44 -23.35 2.07
CA SER A 121 19.29 -24.80 1.93
C SER A 121 18.89 -25.26 0.53
N CYS A 122 18.81 -24.35 -0.47
CA CYS A 122 18.43 -24.72 -1.83
C CYS A 122 19.45 -25.69 -2.43
N GLU A 123 18.99 -26.86 -2.90
CA GLU A 123 19.84 -27.86 -3.57
C GLU A 123 20.23 -27.45 -5.00
N HIS A 124 19.51 -26.49 -5.58
CA HIS A 124 19.67 -26.00 -6.96
C HIS A 124 19.75 -24.47 -7.03
N PRO A 125 20.74 -23.83 -6.37
CA PRO A 125 20.77 -22.37 -6.27
C PRO A 125 21.05 -21.68 -7.60
N VAL A 126 21.76 -22.34 -8.53
CA VAL A 126 22.05 -21.79 -9.86
C VAL A 126 20.79 -21.76 -10.71
N GLU A 127 20.01 -22.84 -10.72
CA GLU A 127 18.76 -22.96 -11.44
C GLU A 127 17.68 -22.04 -10.85
N ALA A 128 17.61 -21.94 -9.52
CA ALA A 128 16.73 -20.99 -8.85
C ALA A 128 17.07 -19.54 -9.22
N ALA A 129 18.37 -19.19 -9.27
CA ALA A 129 18.80 -17.87 -9.71
C ALA A 129 18.48 -17.62 -11.19
N ALA A 130 18.65 -18.63 -12.05
CA ALA A 130 18.28 -18.55 -13.46
C ALA A 130 16.78 -18.31 -13.64
N LEU A 131 15.92 -18.96 -12.83
CA LEU A 131 14.48 -18.73 -12.85
C LEU A 131 14.13 -17.30 -12.42
N ILE A 132 14.73 -16.79 -11.34
CA ILE A 132 14.52 -15.40 -10.89
C ILE A 132 14.97 -14.41 -11.98
N ASN A 133 16.11 -14.66 -12.64
CA ASN A 133 16.57 -13.84 -13.74
C ASN A 133 15.58 -13.86 -14.91
N PHE A 134 15.08 -15.04 -15.29
CA PHE A 134 14.13 -15.21 -16.37
C PHE A 134 12.86 -14.38 -16.13
N ILE A 135 12.23 -14.52 -14.96
CA ILE A 135 10.94 -13.85 -14.69
C ILE A 135 11.06 -12.33 -14.46
N LEU A 136 12.25 -11.81 -14.13
CA LEU A 136 12.45 -10.39 -13.83
C LEU A 136 13.18 -9.60 -14.92
N ASN A 137 14.05 -10.24 -15.70
CA ASN A 137 14.97 -9.55 -16.62
C ASN A 137 14.87 -10.04 -18.06
N GLU A 138 14.48 -11.29 -18.30
CA GLU A 138 14.39 -11.79 -19.66
C GLU A 138 13.03 -11.43 -20.26
N LYS A 139 13.03 -10.94 -21.51
CA LYS A 139 11.83 -10.40 -22.18
C LYS A 139 10.63 -11.34 -22.08
N GLU A 140 10.83 -12.63 -22.28
CA GLU A 140 9.75 -13.62 -22.25
C GLU A 140 9.16 -13.74 -20.83
N GLY A 141 9.99 -14.01 -19.82
CA GLY A 141 9.52 -14.14 -18.44
C GLY A 141 8.94 -12.85 -17.87
N ALA A 142 9.61 -11.71 -18.10
CA ALA A 142 9.12 -10.40 -17.68
C ALA A 142 7.78 -10.04 -18.34
N SER A 143 7.56 -10.41 -19.61
CA SER A 143 6.27 -10.18 -20.29
C SER A 143 5.16 -11.05 -19.73
N ILE A 144 5.46 -12.26 -19.27
CA ILE A 144 4.50 -13.14 -18.60
C ILE A 144 4.12 -12.55 -17.23
N MET A 145 5.10 -12.07 -16.47
CA MET A 145 4.87 -11.45 -15.16
C MET A 145 4.12 -10.12 -15.26
N GLY A 146 4.40 -9.32 -16.30
CA GLY A 146 3.80 -8.01 -16.49
C GLY A 146 3.90 -7.14 -15.23
N THR A 147 2.77 -6.59 -14.79
CA THR A 147 2.65 -5.77 -13.58
C THR A 147 1.90 -6.48 -12.45
N GLN A 148 1.84 -7.82 -12.47
CA GLN A 148 1.13 -8.61 -11.47
C GLN A 148 1.68 -8.42 -10.04
N CYS A 149 2.93 -7.96 -9.91
CA CYS A 149 3.60 -7.71 -8.63
C CYS A 149 3.98 -6.23 -8.42
N GLY A 150 3.29 -5.32 -9.12
CA GLY A 150 3.67 -3.92 -9.24
C GLY A 150 4.66 -3.68 -10.36
N MET A 151 5.22 -2.48 -10.41
CA MET A 151 6.22 -2.11 -11.42
C MET A 151 7.52 -2.87 -11.21
N VAL A 152 8.05 -3.44 -12.29
CA VAL A 152 9.28 -4.23 -12.25
C VAL A 152 10.48 -3.30 -11.98
N CYS A 153 11.30 -3.62 -10.98
CA CYS A 153 12.48 -2.83 -10.62
C CYS A 153 13.64 -2.92 -11.64
N SER A 154 13.59 -3.89 -12.55
CA SER A 154 14.62 -4.11 -13.56
C SER A 154 14.66 -2.96 -14.57
N LYS A 155 15.88 -2.62 -15.02
CA LYS A 155 16.14 -1.64 -16.08
C LYS A 155 16.59 -2.29 -17.40
N ALA A 156 16.67 -3.62 -17.42
CA ALA A 156 17.19 -4.39 -18.54
C ALA A 156 16.26 -4.34 -19.77
#